data_AF-A0A968NIF2-F1
#
_entry.id   AF-A0A968NIF2-F1
#
_cell.length_a   1.000
_cell.length_b   1.000
_cell.length_c   1.000
_cell.angle_alpha   90.00
_cell.angle_beta   90.00
_cell.angle_gamma   90.00
#
_symmetry.space_group_name_H-M   'P 1'
#
loop_
_entity.id
_entity.type
_entity.pdbx_description
1 polymer ?
#
loop_
_entity_poly.entity_id
_entity_poly.type
_entity_poly.pdbx_seq_one_letter_code
_entity_poly.pdbx_strand_id
1 'polypeptide(L)' 'MDSIAIDTYDDHRMALAFAPVALHYPGLIINNADVVTKSYPQYWEQLSEFEVKLGEV' A
#
# COMPACT_ATOMS: atom_id res chain seq x y z
N MET A 1 -6.22 17.21 -8.06
CA MET A 1 -6.23 15.74 -8.15
C MET A 1 -7.16 15.27 -7.07
N ASP A 2 -8.23 14.58 -7.45
CA ASP A 2 -9.18 14.06 -6.48
C ASP A 2 -8.54 12.86 -5.78
N SER A 3 -8.55 12.87 -4.45
CA SER A 3 -8.06 11.75 -3.65
C SER A 3 -9.08 10.63 -3.66
N ILE A 4 -8.64 9.42 -3.98
CA ILE A 4 -9.45 8.21 -3.94
C ILE A 4 -9.06 7.47 -2.66
N ALA A 5 -10.04 7.16 -1.81
CA ALA A 5 -9.84 6.38 -0.60
C ALA A 5 -10.47 5.00 -0.75
N ILE A 6 -9.78 3.97 -0.24
CA ILE A 6 -10.28 2.60 -0.20
C ILE A 6 -10.28 2.13 1.26
N ASP A 7 -11.41 1.58 1.69
CA ASP A 7 -11.53 0.92 2.99
C ASP A 7 -11.06 -0.53 2.92
N THR A 8 -10.32 -0.98 3.94
CA THR A 8 -9.83 -2.36 4.02
C THR A 8 -10.86 -3.33 4.58
N TYR A 9 -11.92 -2.83 5.23
CA TYR A 9 -12.94 -3.65 5.90
C TYR A 9 -12.34 -4.71 6.84
N ASP A 10 -11.27 -4.34 7.56
CA ASP A 10 -10.49 -5.23 8.44
C ASP A 10 -9.81 -6.42 7.74
N ASP A 11 -9.76 -6.42 6.40
CA ASP A 11 -9.09 -7.43 5.60
C ASP A 11 -7.68 -6.96 5.19
N HIS A 12 -6.66 -7.63 5.73
CA HIS A 12 -5.26 -7.34 5.39
C HIS A 12 -4.96 -7.54 3.90
N ARG A 13 -5.69 -8.40 3.20
CA ARG A 13 -5.49 -8.63 1.76
C ARG A 13 -5.86 -7.42 0.93
N MET A 14 -6.84 -6.62 1.36
CA MET A 14 -7.20 -5.36 0.71
C MET A 14 -6.02 -4.39 0.79
N ALA A 15 -5.45 -4.20 1.98
CA ALA A 15 -4.29 -3.33 2.15
C ALA A 15 -3.08 -3.81 1.33
N LEU A 16 -2.78 -5.11 1.33
CA LEU A 16 -1.68 -5.69 0.57
C LEU A 16 -1.85 -5.53 -0.95
N ALA A 17 -3.08 -5.67 -1.47
CA ALA A 17 -3.36 -5.55 -2.90
C ALA A 17 -3.18 -4.13 -3.43
N PHE A 18 -3.54 -3.12 -2.62
CA PHE A 18 -3.50 -1.71 -3.03
C PHE A 18 -2.19 -1.00 -2.66
N ALA A 19 -1.36 -1.54 -1.76
CA ALA A 19 -0.11 -0.89 -1.36
C ALA A 19 0.85 -0.61 -2.54
N PRO A 20 1.09 -1.55 -3.48
CA PRO A 20 1.91 -1.28 -4.65
C PRO A 20 1.29 -0.25 -5.60
N VAL A 21 -0.04 -0.19 -5.67
CA VAL A 21 -0.76 0.79 -6.49
C VAL A 21 -0.58 2.20 -5.93
N ALA A 22 -0.58 2.35 -4.60
CA ALA A 22 -0.37 3.62 -3.92
C ALA A 22 1.02 4.22 -4.20
N LEU A 23 2.04 3.38 -4.50
CA LEU A 23 3.37 3.85 -4.91
C LEU A 23 3.35 4.56 -6.28
N HIS A 24 2.45 4.15 -7.19
CA HIS A 24 2.35 4.71 -8.54
C HIS A 24 1.21 5.73 -8.69
N TYR A 25 0.28 5.79 -7.73
CA TYR A 25 -0.83 6.73 -7.72
C TYR A 25 -0.83 7.54 -6.41
N PRO A 26 -0.17 8.71 -6.37
CA PRO A 26 -0.04 9.52 -5.16
C PRO A 26 -1.36 10.01 -4.54
N GLY A 27 -2.47 9.94 -5.28
CA GLY A 27 -3.81 10.30 -4.80
C GLY A 27 -4.57 9.15 -4.13
N LEU A 28 -3.99 7.97 -3.97
CA LEU A 28 -4.64 6.79 -3.38
C LEU A 28 -4.37 6.73 -1.88
N ILE A 29 -5.43 6.68 -1.09
CA ILE A 29 -5.39 6.52 0.36
C ILE A 29 -5.96 5.15 0.71
N ILE A 30 -5.22 4.37 1.48
CA ILE A 30 -5.69 3.09 2.04
C ILE A 30 -6.07 3.33 3.49
N ASN A 31 -7.37 3.32 3.80
CA ASN A 31 -7.85 3.49 5.17
C ASN A 31 -7.59 2.20 5.98
N ASN A 32 -7.24 2.34 7.27
CA ASN A 32 -6.93 1.22 8.17
C ASN A 32 -5.86 0.27 7.60
N ALA A 33 -4.77 0.82 7.07
CA ALA A 33 -3.65 0.04 6.52
C ALA A 33 -2.90 -0.78 7.59
N ASP A 34 -3.05 -0.43 8.87
CA ASP A 34 -2.45 -1.10 10.02
C ASP A 34 -2.99 -2.52 10.27
N VAL A 35 -4.09 -2.92 9.63
CA VAL A 35 -4.63 -4.28 9.69
C VAL A 35 -3.62 -5.34 9.21
N VAL A 36 -2.66 -4.95 8.36
CA VAL A 36 -1.56 -5.81 7.88
C VAL A 36 -0.58 -6.15 9.00
N THR A 37 -0.37 -5.25 9.96
CA THR A 37 0.65 -5.38 11.02
C THR A 37 0.43 -6.61 11.89
N LYS A 38 -0.82 -7.10 12.02
CA LYS A 38 -1.13 -8.32 12.78
C LYS A 38 -0.53 -9.57 12.14
N SER A 39 -0.56 -9.67 10.82
CA SER A 39 -0.07 -10.84 10.06
C SER A 39 1.34 -10.65 9.52
N TYR A 40 1.71 -9.41 9.21
CA TYR A 40 2.97 -9.05 8.56
C TYR A 40 3.50 -7.70 9.10
N PRO A 41 4.10 -7.70 10.30
CA PRO A 41 4.51 -6.47 11.00
C PRO A 41 5.51 -5.60 10.22
N GLN A 42 6.39 -6.22 9.43
CA GLN A 42 7.47 -5.56 8.69
C GLN A 42 7.07 -5.13 7.28
N TYR A 43 5.79 -5.31 6.88
CA TYR A 43 5.36 -5.11 5.51
C TYR A 43 5.64 -3.71 4.98
N TRP A 44 5.29 -2.67 5.73
CA TRP A 44 5.43 -1.27 5.29
C TRP A 44 6.89 -0.82 5.22
N GLU A 45 7.72 -1.30 6.15
CA GLU A 45 9.17 -1.07 6.13
C GLU A 45 9.77 -1.69 4.86
N GLN A 46 9.46 -2.96 4.59
CA GLN A 46 9.95 -3.65 3.39
C GLN A 46 9.40 -3.04 2.11
N LEU A 47 8.12 -2.65 2.07
CA LEU A 47 7.51 -1.98 0.92
C LEU A 47 8.23 -0.67 0.59
N SER A 48 8.70 0.07 1.59
CA SER A 48 9.50 1.28 1.40
C SER A 48 10.90 1.00 0.83
N GLU A 49 11.49 -0.17 1.13
CA GLU A 49 12.76 -0.61 0.53
C GLU A 49 12.59 -1.03 -0.94
N PHE A 50 11.38 -1.44 -1.33
CA PHE A 50 11.03 -1.83 -2.70
C PHE A 50 10.77 -0.64 -3.63
N GLU A 51 11.13 0.60 -3.28
CA GLU A 51 11.07 1.75 -4.20
C GLU A 51 11.86 1.42 -5.48
N VAL A 52 11.11 0.99 -6.51
CA VAL A 52 11.62 0.35 -7.71
C VAL A 52 12.46 1.37 -8.47
N LYS A 53 13.75 1.06 -8.68
CA LYS A 53 14.54 1.68 -9.76
C LYS A 53 13.79 1.40 -11.06
N LEU A 54 13.12 2.41 -11.61
CA LEU A 54 12.52 2.34 -12.93
C LEU A 54 13.67 2.05 -13.91
N GLY A 55 13.76 0.80 -14.35
CA GLY A 55 14.67 0.43 -15.42
C GLY A 55 14.19 1.12 -16.69
N GLU A 56 14.98 2.06 -17.18
CA GLU A 56 14.87 2.53 -18.56
C GLU A 56 15.16 1.33 -19.48
N VAL A 57 14.18 0.97 -20.31
CA VAL A 57 14.37 0.11 -21.49
C VAL A 57 13.93 0.92 -22.71
#